data_AF-A0A953XYL9-F1
#
_entry.id   AF-A0A953XYL9-F1
#
_cell.length_a   1.000
_cell.length_b   1.000
_cell.length_c   1.000
_cell.angle_alpha   90.00
_cell.angle_beta   90.00
_cell.angle_gamma   90.00
#
_symmetry.space_group_name_H-M   'P 1'
#
loop_
_entity.id
_entity.type
_entity.pdbx_description
1 polymer ?
#
loop_
_entity_poly.entity_id
_entity_poly.type
_entity_poly.pdbx_seq_one_letter_code
_entity_poly.pdbx_strand_id
1 'polypeptide(L)'
;MPYIKPEDRAPLDALIDQLCAVLPAEDFAGQVNYVVSNLCAGVLREKKNYARINELVGALECAKLELYRRVAAPYEDMKIEQNGDVY
;
A
#
# COMPACT_ATOMS: atom_id res chain seq x y z
N MET A 1 -9.56 0.56 -1.85
CA MET A 1 -9.94 0.03 -3.19
C MET A 1 -11.45 0.15 -3.38
N PRO A 2 -11.96 0.76 -4.46
CA PRO A 2 -13.39 1.05 -4.63
C PRO A 2 -14.29 -0.20 -4.66
N TYR A 3 -13.71 -1.38 -4.89
CA TYR A 3 -14.43 -2.64 -5.06
C TYR A 3 -14.58 -3.49 -3.78
N ILE A 4 -13.95 -3.09 -2.66
CA ILE A 4 -14.13 -3.76 -1.36
C ILE A 4 -15.24 -3.03 -0.61
N LYS A 5 -16.26 -3.72 -0.09
CA LYS A 5 -17.36 -3.03 0.62
C LYS A 5 -16.87 -2.46 1.95
N PRO A 6 -17.45 -1.36 2.46
CA PRO A 6 -17.03 -0.76 3.74
C PRO A 6 -17.01 -1.76 4.90
N GLU A 7 -18.01 -2.63 5.00
CA GLU A 7 -18.11 -3.68 6.02
C GLU A 7 -16.96 -4.70 5.96
N ASP A 8 -16.42 -4.98 4.77
CA ASP A 8 -15.29 -5.87 4.58
C ASP A 8 -13.95 -5.18 4.89
N ARG A 9 -13.92 -3.83 4.91
CA ARG A 9 -12.73 -3.04 5.23
C ARG A 9 -12.59 -2.80 6.72
N ALA A 10 -13.69 -2.56 7.43
CA ALA A 10 -13.68 -2.21 8.86
C ALA A 10 -12.78 -3.11 9.75
N PRO A 11 -12.80 -4.45 9.66
CA PRO A 11 -11.90 -5.29 10.46
C PRO A 11 -10.43 -5.17 10.03
N LEU A 12 -10.16 -4.88 8.75
CA LEU A 12 -8.80 -4.66 8.24
C LEU A 12 -8.27 -3.30 8.67
N ASP A 13 -9.10 -2.25 8.59
CA ASP A 13 -8.75 -0.88 8.93
C ASP A 13 -8.26 -0.80 10.40
N ALA A 14 -8.95 -1.46 11.33
CA ALA A 14 -8.52 -1.51 12.73
C ALA A 14 -7.13 -2.15 12.93
N LEU A 15 -6.78 -3.18 12.16
CA LEU A 15 -5.46 -3.83 12.22
C LEU A 15 -4.40 -2.96 11.53
N ILE A 16 -4.75 -2.29 10.44
CA ILE A 16 -3.88 -1.36 9.73
C ILE A 16 -3.54 -0.18 10.63
N ASP A 17 -4.50 0.38 11.35
CA ASP A 17 -4.29 1.50 12.27
C ASP A 17 -3.32 1.11 13.40
N GLN A 18 -3.45 -0.09 13.94
CA GLN A 18 -2.51 -0.62 14.94
C GLN A 18 -1.09 -0.78 14.38
N LEU A 19 -0.96 -1.25 13.14
CA LEU A 19 0.35 -1.36 12.46
C LEU A 19 0.95 0.03 12.22
N CYS A 20 0.17 0.99 11.74
CA CYS A 20 0.61 2.37 11.53
C CYS A 20 1.08 3.02 12.83
N ALA A 21 0.42 2.75 13.96
CA ALA A 21 0.79 3.31 15.26
C ALA A 21 2.16 2.84 15.78
N VAL A 22 2.68 1.71 15.30
CA VAL A 22 3.99 1.17 15.70
C VAL A 22 5.10 1.42 14.69
N LEU A 23 4.77 1.93 13.50
CA LEU A 23 5.78 2.31 12.50
C LEU A 23 6.49 3.60 12.93
N PRO A 24 7.80 3.74 12.65
CA PRO A 24 8.49 4.99 12.91
C PRO A 24 7.97 6.10 11.98
N ALA A 25 8.02 7.35 12.45
CA ALA A 25 7.56 8.50 11.66
C ALA A 25 8.46 8.80 10.45
N GLU A 26 9.73 8.44 10.54
CA GLU A 26 10.76 8.66 9.51
C GLU A 26 11.50 7.34 9.24
N ASP A 27 12.16 7.26 8.08
CA ASP A 27 12.94 6.10 7.64
C ASP A 27 12.20 4.74 7.69
N PHE A 28 10.87 4.78 7.58
CA PHE A 28 9.99 3.62 7.74
C PHE A 28 10.01 2.61 6.59
N ALA A 29 10.78 2.87 5.52
CA ALA A 29 10.77 2.08 4.30
C ALA A 29 11.09 0.59 4.56
N GLY A 30 12.05 0.30 5.45
CA GLY A 30 12.42 -1.07 5.82
C GLY A 30 11.29 -1.81 6.53
N GLN A 31 10.59 -1.14 7.45
CA GLN A 31 9.50 -1.70 8.24
C GLN A 31 8.26 -1.92 7.38
N VAL A 32 7.93 -0.99 6.49
CA VAL A 32 6.84 -1.18 5.51
C VAL A 32 7.15 -2.36 4.60
N ASN A 33 8.38 -2.48 4.09
CA ASN A 33 8.78 -3.64 3.29
C ASN A 33 8.67 -4.96 4.08
N TYR A 34 9.06 -4.96 5.36
CA TYR A 34 8.90 -6.11 6.24
C TYR A 34 7.42 -6.51 6.44
N VAL A 35 6.54 -5.54 6.69
CA VAL A 35 5.10 -5.77 6.86
C VAL A 35 4.50 -6.36 5.59
N VAL A 36 4.75 -5.76 4.43
CA VAL A 36 4.24 -6.24 3.14
C VAL A 36 4.77 -7.65 2.84
N SER A 37 6.07 -7.90 3.07
CA SER A 37 6.68 -9.22 2.86
C SER A 37 6.04 -10.30 3.75
N ASN A 38 5.79 -10.00 5.02
CA ASN A 38 5.15 -10.93 5.94
C ASN A 38 3.67 -11.15 5.62
N LEU A 39 2.94 -10.12 5.19
CA LEU A 39 1.58 -10.27 4.69
C LEU A 39 1.55 -11.25 3.50
N CYS A 40 2.47 -11.08 2.56
CA CYS A 40 2.59 -11.96 1.41
C CYS A 40 2.88 -13.41 1.80
N ALA A 41 3.85 -13.60 2.70
CA ALA A 41 4.19 -14.92 3.24
C ALA A 41 2.99 -15.56 3.97
N GLY A 42 2.22 -14.78 4.73
CA GLY A 42 1.01 -15.22 5.41
C GLY A 42 -0.07 -15.71 4.45
N VAL A 43 -0.38 -14.91 3.41
CA VAL A 43 -1.39 -15.25 2.38
C VAL A 43 -1.01 -16.51 1.59
N LEU A 44 0.28 -16.77 1.42
CA LEU A 44 0.80 -17.93 0.70
C LEU A 44 1.06 -19.16 1.60
N ARG A 45 0.88 -19.05 2.92
CA ARG A 45 1.22 -20.10 3.89
C ARG A 45 0.48 -21.41 3.64
N GLU A 46 -0.85 -21.33 3.53
CA GLU A 46 -1.71 -22.50 3.35
C GLU A 46 -1.71 -23.02 1.90
N LYS A 47 -1.50 -22.12 0.93
CA LYS A 47 -1.55 -22.47 -0.49
C LYS A 47 -0.59 -21.60 -1.29
N LYS A 48 0.48 -22.22 -1.77
CA LYS A 48 1.47 -21.60 -2.67
C LYS A 48 1.40 -22.24 -4.05
N ASN A 49 1.01 -21.44 -5.04
CA ASN A 49 1.12 -21.79 -6.44
C ASN A 49 1.31 -20.54 -7.30
N TYR A 50 1.69 -20.72 -8.55
CA TYR A 50 2.01 -19.63 -9.47
C TYR A 50 0.84 -18.65 -9.67
N ALA A 51 -0.40 -19.16 -9.76
CA ALA A 51 -1.58 -18.32 -9.92
C ALA A 51 -1.76 -17.35 -8.73
N ARG A 52 -1.62 -17.84 -7.49
CA ARG A 52 -1.70 -17.00 -6.27
C ARG A 52 -0.54 -16.01 -6.17
N ILE A 53 0.64 -16.42 -6.59
CA ILE A 53 1.80 -15.51 -6.63
C ILE A 53 1.52 -14.36 -7.60
N ASN A 54 1.04 -14.65 -8.82
CA ASN A 54 0.70 -13.62 -9.80
C ASN A 54 -0.46 -12.72 -9.34
N GLU A 55 -1.48 -13.28 -8.70
CA GLU A 55 -2.59 -12.51 -8.13
C GLU A 55 -2.08 -11.49 -7.08
N LEU A 56 -1.21 -11.95 -6.19
CA LEU A 56 -0.62 -11.10 -5.15
C LEU A 56 0.31 -10.04 -5.72
N VAL A 57 1.17 -10.40 -6.67
CA VAL A 57 2.04 -9.45 -7.38
C VAL A 57 1.19 -8.39 -8.08
N GLY A 58 0.13 -8.80 -8.80
CA GLY A 58 -0.78 -7.86 -9.45
C GLY A 58 -1.47 -6.91 -8.47
N ALA A 59 -1.90 -7.41 -7.30
CA ALA A 59 -2.48 -6.57 -6.26
C ALA A 59 -1.49 -5.53 -5.71
N LEU A 60 -0.23 -5.93 -5.48
CA LEU A 60 0.82 -5.02 -5.02
C LEU A 60 1.16 -3.94 -6.07
N GLU A 61 1.22 -4.31 -7.34
CA GLU A 61 1.46 -3.35 -8.42
C GLU A 61 0.34 -2.33 -8.55
N CYS A 62 -0.91 -2.77 -8.48
CA CYS A 62 -2.05 -1.87 -8.43
C CYS A 62 -1.99 -0.94 -7.20
N ALA A 63 -1.61 -1.44 -6.02
CA ALA A 63 -1.47 -0.62 -4.82
C ALA A 63 -0.39 0.46 -4.99
N LYS A 64 0.76 0.12 -5.59
CA LYS A 64 1.84 1.07 -5.91
C LYS A 64 1.36 2.18 -6.86
N LEU A 65 0.67 1.81 -7.93
CA LEU A 65 0.13 2.76 -8.90
C LEU A 65 -0.93 3.69 -8.28
N GLU A 66 -1.80 3.15 -7.42
CA GLU A 66 -2.80 3.96 -6.71
C GLU A 66 -2.16 4.93 -5.70
N LEU A 67 -1.07 4.52 -5.01
CA LEU A 67 -0.30 5.42 -4.15
C LEU A 67 0.24 6.61 -4.95
N TYR A 68 0.85 6.34 -6.11
CA TYR A 68 1.36 7.42 -6.96
C TYR A 68 0.23 8.33 -7.44
N ARG A 69 -0.83 7.74 -8.01
CA ARG A 69 -1.93 8.49 -8.63
C ARG A 69 -2.74 9.31 -7.63
N ARG A 70 -2.96 8.81 -6.41
CA ARG A 70 -3.86 9.46 -5.43
C ARG A 70 -3.13 10.26 -4.37
N VAL A 71 -1.83 10.04 -4.18
CA VAL A 71 -1.06 10.69 -3.11
C VAL A 71 0.09 11.49 -3.69
N ALA A 72 0.96 10.86 -4.50
CA ALA A 72 2.12 11.55 -5.06
C ALA A 72 1.71 12.65 -6.05
N ALA A 73 0.88 12.33 -7.05
CA ALA A 73 0.50 13.28 -8.09
C ALA A 73 -0.18 14.56 -7.54
N PRO A 74 -1.19 14.49 -6.64
CA PRO A 74 -1.75 15.71 -6.04
C PRO A 74 -0.73 16.52 -5.22
N TYR A 75 0.20 15.85 -4.55
CA TYR A 75 1.28 16.53 -3.83
C TYR A 75 2.28 17.21 -4.78
N GLU A 76 2.58 16.58 -5.92
CA GLU A 76 3.39 17.15 -6.99
C GLU A 76 2.71 18.37 -7.60
N ASP A 77 1.39 18.32 -7.89
CA ASP A 77 0.62 19.46 -8.36
C ASP A 77 0.71 20.65 -7.39
N MET A 78 0.56 20.40 -6.07
CA MET A 78 0.77 21.42 -5.05
C MET A 78 2.19 21.98 -5.04
N LYS A 79 3.20 21.16 -5.33
CA LYS A 79 4.60 21.60 -5.39
C LYS A 79 4.91 22.38 -6.66
N ILE A 80 4.25 22.06 -7.77
CA ILE A 80 4.30 22.83 -9.01
C ILE A 80 3.74 24.23 -8.78
N GLU A 81 2.60 24.36 -8.11
CA GLU A 81 2.03 25.68 -7.75
C GLU A 81 2.98 26.51 -6.85
N GLN A 82 3.71 25.85 -5.94
CA GLN A 82 4.61 26.51 -4.99
C GLN A 82 5.96 26.90 -5.58
N ASN A 83 6.55 26.04 -6.39
CA ASN A 83 7.94 26.14 -6.81
C ASN A 83 8.11 26.38 -8.32
N GLY A 84 7.02 26.37 -9.09
CA GLY A 84 7.03 26.34 -10.53
C GLY A 84 7.12 24.91 -11.08
N ASP A 85 6.63 24.74 -12.31
CA ASP A 85 6.81 23.50 -13.07
C ASP A 85 8.20 23.46 -13.70
N VAL A 86 8.65 22.25 -14.04
CA VAL A 86 9.92 22.01 -14.75
C VAL A 86 9.73 22.17 -16.27
N TYR A 87 8.49 22.09 -16.77
CA TYR A 87 8.15 22.14 -18.19
C TYR A 87 7.39 23.41 -18.60
#